data_AF-A0A1Y3VU93-F1
#
_entry.id   AF-A0A1Y3VU93-F1
#
_cell.length_a   1.000
_cell.length_b   1.000
_cell.length_c   1.000
_cell.angle_alpha   90.00
_cell.angle_beta   90.00
_cell.angle_gamma   90.00
#
_symmetry.space_group_name_H-M   'P 1'
#
loop_
_entity.id
_entity.type
_entity.pdbx_description
1 polymer ?
#
loop_
_entity_poly.entity_id
_entity_poly.type
_entity_poly.pdbx_seq_one_letter_code
_entity_poly.pdbx_strand_id
1 'polypeptide(L)'
;MEISTIEALQKGDHKAFEEVFLAYSDKVKYLLTGLLRSESNAEELAQDIFMRLWMNHTSIDPNKAFSTYLYTTTRNTALNFLKVSPTT
;
A
#
# COMPACT_ATOMS: atom_id res chain seq x y z
N MET A 1 11.40 -9.35 -0.22
CA MET A 1 10.25 -9.98 -0.89
C MET A 1 10.77 -10.55 -2.18
N GLU A 2 10.52 -11.83 -2.41
CA GLU A 2 11.01 -12.52 -3.59
C GLU A 2 10.29 -12.03 -4.85
N ILE A 3 10.98 -12.02 -5.99
CA ILE A 3 10.40 -11.64 -7.28
C ILE A 3 9.22 -12.57 -7.62
N SER A 4 9.33 -13.86 -7.28
CA SER A 4 8.28 -14.87 -7.50
C SER A 4 6.95 -14.53 -6.82
N THR A 5 6.97 -13.95 -5.61
CA THR A 5 5.75 -13.49 -4.92
C THR A 5 5.10 -12.34 -5.70
N ILE A 6 5.88 -11.41 -6.23
CA ILE A 6 5.35 -10.27 -7.00
C ILE A 6 4.79 -10.72 -8.36
N GLU A 7 5.43 -11.67 -9.03
CA GLU A 7 4.91 -12.28 -10.25
C GLU A 7 3.59 -13.03 -10.01
N ALA A 8 3.48 -13.75 -8.90
CA ALA A 8 2.25 -14.43 -8.52
C ALA A 8 1.13 -13.43 -8.19
N LEU A 9 1.45 -12.34 -7.47
CA LEU A 9 0.53 -11.24 -7.22
C LEU A 9 0.04 -10.63 -8.53
N GLN A 10 0.94 -10.36 -9.49
CA GLN A 10 0.58 -9.79 -10.80
C GLN A 10 -0.37 -10.70 -11.60
N LYS A 11 -0.36 -12.01 -11.34
CA LYS A 11 -1.26 -13.00 -11.94
C LYS A 11 -2.58 -13.19 -11.16
N GLY A 12 -2.79 -12.45 -10.08
CA GLY A 12 -4.01 -12.52 -9.26
C GLY A 12 -3.99 -13.66 -8.24
N ASP A 13 -2.83 -14.13 -7.82
CA ASP A 13 -2.71 -15.12 -6.76
C ASP A 13 -3.05 -14.50 -5.39
N HIS A 14 -4.07 -15.03 -4.72
CA HIS A 14 -4.53 -14.52 -3.43
C HIS A 14 -3.53 -14.79 -2.30
N LYS A 15 -2.77 -15.90 -2.35
CA LYS A 15 -1.74 -16.21 -1.35
C LYS A 15 -0.57 -15.26 -1.47
N ALA A 16 -0.20 -14.90 -2.71
CA ALA A 16 0.81 -13.88 -2.94
C ALA A 16 0.38 -12.51 -2.41
N PHE A 17 -0.89 -12.14 -2.60
CA PHE A 17 -1.46 -10.94 -1.99
C PHE A 17 -1.46 -11.00 -0.46
N GLU A 18 -1.82 -12.13 0.14
CA GLU A 18 -1.78 -12.34 1.59
C GLU A 18 -0.34 -12.18 2.13
N GLU A 19 0.65 -12.78 1.48
CA GLU A 19 2.06 -12.63 1.85
C GLU A 19 2.50 -11.15 1.80
N VAL A 20 2.08 -10.44 0.74
CA VAL A 20 2.32 -9.01 0.58
C VAL A 20 1.65 -8.19 1.68
N PHE A 21 0.40 -8.51 1.99
CA PHE A 21 -0.36 -7.84 3.03
C PHE A 21 0.31 -8.02 4.39
N LEU A 22 0.63 -9.26 4.78
CA LEU A 22 1.29 -9.57 6.04
C LEU A 22 2.67 -8.92 6.16
N ALA A 23 3.42 -8.81 5.05
CA ALA A 23 4.76 -8.22 5.07
C ALA A 23 4.78 -6.68 5.19
N TYR A 24 3.69 -6.00 4.83
CA TYR A 24 3.68 -4.55 4.66
C TYR A 24 2.54 -3.80 5.37
N SER A 25 1.46 -4.46 5.79
CA SER A 25 0.29 -3.80 6.40
C SER A 25 0.68 -2.93 7.59
N ASP A 26 1.48 -3.47 8.52
CA ASP A 26 1.96 -2.74 9.69
C ASP A 26 2.85 -1.56 9.33
N LYS A 27 3.71 -1.72 8.32
CA LYS A 27 4.62 -0.64 7.85
C LYS A 27 3.85 0.49 7.18
N VAL A 28 2.83 0.15 6.39
CA VAL A 28 1.94 1.11 5.75
C VAL A 28 1.14 1.86 6.81
N LYS A 29 0.50 1.15 7.74
CA LYS A 29 -0.26 1.76 8.84
C LYS A 29 0.63 2.66 9.69
N TYR A 30 1.82 2.21 10.07
CA TYR A 30 2.78 3.01 10.85
C TYR A 30 3.17 4.32 10.14
N LEU A 31 3.51 4.25 8.84
CA LEU A 31 3.85 5.43 8.05
C LEU A 31 2.67 6.40 7.97
N LEU A 32 1.46 5.90 7.70
CA LEU A 32 0.25 6.73 7.63
C LEU A 32 -0.05 7.38 8.99
N THR A 33 0.00 6.64 10.09
CA THR A 33 -0.23 7.18 11.44
C THR A 33 0.77 8.30 11.75
N GLY A 34 2.05 8.14 11.39
CA GLY A 34 3.05 9.18 11.58
C GLY A 34 2.80 10.45 10.76
N LEU A 35 2.32 10.31 9.52
CA LEU A 35 2.04 11.43 8.62
C LEU A 35 0.72 12.14 8.95
N LEU A 36 -0.32 11.39 9.30
CA LEU A 36 -1.69 11.87 9.49
C LEU A 36 -2.00 12.23 10.93
N ARG A 37 -1.22 11.72 11.89
CA ARG A 37 -1.47 11.83 13.34
C ARG A 37 -2.88 11.37 13.75
N SER A 38 -3.44 10.42 13.00
CA SER A 38 -4.77 9.83 13.22
C SER A 38 -4.72 8.36 12.86
N GLU A 39 -4.91 7.49 13.85
CA GLU A 39 -4.95 6.04 13.64
C GLU A 39 -6.14 5.62 12.80
N SER A 40 -7.31 6.26 12.98
CA SER A 40 -8.52 5.97 12.21
C SER A 40 -8.31 6.26 10.71
N ASN A 41 -7.78 7.45 10.39
CA ASN A 41 -7.52 7.81 8.99
C ASN A 41 -6.41 6.93 8.40
N ALA A 42 -5.42 6.55 9.20
CA ALA A 42 -4.36 5.66 8.77
C ALA A 42 -4.88 4.25 8.45
N GLU A 43 -5.81 3.74 9.24
CA GLU A 43 -6.43 2.43 9.00
C GLU A 43 -7.29 2.42 7.73
N GLU A 44 -8.15 3.43 7.57
CA GLU A 44 -8.97 3.59 6.37
C GLU A 44 -8.10 3.68 5.09
N LEU A 45 -7.08 4.53 5.10
CA LEU A 45 -6.20 4.70 3.94
C LEU A 45 -5.31 3.48 3.69
N ALA A 46 -4.90 2.74 4.73
CA ALA A 46 -4.17 1.49 4.55
C ALA A 46 -5.04 0.46 3.81
N GLN A 47 -6.30 0.27 4.24
CA GLN A 47 -7.24 -0.61 3.55
C GLN A 47 -7.41 -0.20 2.09
N ASP A 48 -7.59 1.09 1.84
CA ASP A 48 -7.70 1.66 0.49
C ASP A 48 -6.48 1.38 -0.39
N ILE A 49 -5.27 1.50 0.15
CA ILE A 49 -4.03 1.20 -0.58
C ILE A 49 -3.97 -0.27 -0.98
N PHE A 50 -4.27 -1.19 -0.06
CA PHE A 50 -4.24 -2.63 -0.35
C PHE A 50 -5.38 -3.07 -1.27
N MET A 51 -6.57 -2.47 -1.16
CA MET A 51 -7.66 -2.69 -2.12
C MET A 51 -7.25 -2.23 -3.52
N ARG A 52 -6.65 -1.04 -3.65
CA ARG A 52 -6.16 -0.53 -4.95
C ARG A 52 -5.02 -1.37 -5.50
N LEU A 53 -4.13 -1.88 -4.64
CA LEU A 53 -3.08 -2.82 -5.03
C LEU A 53 -3.70 -4.09 -5.64
N TRP A 54 -4.69 -4.67 -4.98
CA TRP A 54 -5.39 -5.85 -5.49
C TRP A 54 -6.12 -5.57 -6.80
N MET A 55 -6.87 -4.47 -6.89
CA MET A 55 -7.63 -4.13 -8.11
C MET A 55 -6.72 -3.84 -9.31
N ASN A 56 -5.50 -3.33 -9.07
CA ASN A 56 -4.54 -2.96 -10.11
C ASN A 56 -3.31 -3.89 -10.15
N HIS A 57 -3.41 -5.10 -9.61
CA HIS A 57 -2.29 -6.04 -9.46
C HIS A 57 -1.57 -6.33 -10.80
N THR A 58 -2.31 -6.39 -11.91
CA THR A 58 -1.76 -6.62 -13.26
C THR A 58 -0.82 -5.52 -13.74
N SER A 59 -0.88 -4.32 -13.17
CA SER A 59 -0.02 -3.18 -13.51
C SER A 59 1.31 -3.15 -12.74
N ILE A 60 1.47 -4.03 -11.74
CA ILE A 60 2.70 -4.14 -10.97
C ILE A 60 3.81 -4.73 -11.83
N ASP A 61 4.99 -4.11 -11.82
CA ASP A 61 6.18 -4.60 -12.52
C ASP A 61 7.06 -5.40 -11.56
N PRO A 62 7.19 -6.73 -11.72
CA PRO A 62 7.99 -7.58 -10.82
C PRO A 62 9.49 -7.27 -10.85
N ASN A 63 9.98 -6.58 -11.88
CA ASN A 63 11.38 -6.21 -12.02
C ASN A 63 11.75 -4.95 -11.24
N LYS A 64 10.76 -4.24 -10.69
CA LYS A 64 10.96 -3.04 -9.87
C LYS A 64 10.89 -3.38 -8.39
N ALA A 65 11.57 -2.57 -7.58
CA ALA A 65 11.52 -2.69 -6.14
C ALA A 65 10.10 -2.41 -5.61
N PHE A 66 9.37 -3.48 -5.28
CA PHE A 66 7.99 -3.40 -4.79
C PHE A 66 7.86 -2.56 -3.51
N SER A 67 8.85 -2.64 -2.60
CA SER A 67 8.91 -1.80 -1.40
C SER A 67 8.93 -0.30 -1.73
N THR A 68 9.67 0.11 -2.75
CA THR A 68 9.74 1.50 -3.21
C THR A 68 8.41 1.94 -3.81
N TYR A 69 7.77 1.09 -4.62
CA TYR A 69 6.43 1.34 -5.14
C TYR A 69 5.44 1.58 -4.00
N LEU A 70 5.37 0.66 -3.04
CA LEU A 70 4.40 0.73 -1.95
C LEU A 70 4.66 1.94 -1.04
N TYR A 71 5.92 2.21 -0.71
CA TYR A 71 6.28 3.41 0.08
C TYR A 71 5.84 4.71 -0.63
N THR A 72 6.11 4.82 -1.93
CA THR A 72 5.74 5.99 -2.73
C THR A 72 4.23 6.17 -2.79
N THR A 73 3.50 5.07 -3.03
CA THR A 73 2.03 5.07 -3.03
C THR A 73 1.48 5.51 -1.67
N THR A 74 1.96 4.94 -0.56
CA THR A 74 1.52 5.30 0.80
C THR A 74 1.77 6.78 1.11
N ARG A 75 2.98 7.28 0.81
CA ARG A 75 3.33 8.68 1.05
C ARG A 75 2.45 9.62 0.22
N ASN A 76 2.22 9.30 -1.06
CA ASN A 76 1.39 10.12 -1.94
C ASN A 76 -0.07 10.11 -1.49
N THR A 77 -0.61 8.97 -1.07
CA THR A 77 -1.97 8.86 -0.51
C THR A 77 -2.14 9.76 0.72
N ALA A 78 -1.19 9.72 1.67
CA ALA A 78 -1.24 10.60 2.85
C ALA A 78 -1.19 12.08 2.49
N LEU A 79 -0.29 12.48 1.59
CA LEU A 79 -0.16 13.87 1.16
C LEU A 79 -1.41 14.36 0.41
N ASN A 80 -2.02 13.50 -0.39
CA ASN A 80 -3.27 13.83 -1.09
C ASN A 80 -4.42 13.99 -0.10
N PHE A 81 -4.54 13.10 0.89
CA PHE A 81 -5.53 13.23 1.96
C PHE A 81 -5.38 14.58 2.69
N LEU A 82 -4.16 14.94 3.10
CA LEU A 82 -3.88 16.21 3.80
C LEU A 82 -4.13 17.46 2.94
N LYS A 83 -4.04 17.35 1.61
CA LYS A 83 -4.38 18.46 0.70
C LYS A 83 -5.89 18.63 0.56
N VAL A 84 -6.63 17.53 0.55
CA VAL A 84 -8.08 17.52 0.33
C VAL A 84 -8.84 17.85 1.61
N SER A 85 -8.29 17.52 2.78
CA SER A 85 -8.81 17.95 4.09
C SER A 85 -8.21 19.31 4.44
N PRO A 86 -8.91 20.45 4.19
CA PRO A 86 -8.45 21.72 4.74
C PRO A 86 -8.50 21.57 6.26
N THR A 87 -7.53 22.14 6.96
CA THR A 87 -7.56 22.28 8.42
C THR A 87 -8.79 23.11 8.81
N THR A 88 -9.94 22.47 8.99
CA THR A 88 -11.11 23.02 9.69
C THR A 88 -10.94 22.84 11.18
#